data_AF-A0A522V9Q1-F1
#
_entry.id   AF-A0A522V9Q1-F1
#
_cell.length_a   1.000
_cell.length_b   1.000
_cell.length_c   1.000
_cell.angle_alpha   90.00
_cell.angle_beta   90.00
_cell.angle_gamma   90.00
#
_symmetry.space_group_name_H-M   'P 1'
#
loop_
_entity.id
_entity.type
_entity.pdbx_description
1 polymer ?
#
loop_
_entity_poly.entity_id
_entity_poly.type
_entity_poly.pdbx_seq_one_letter_code
_entity_poly.pdbx_strand_id
1 'polypeptide(L)'
;MAETALSPLASGKTASDENFPVGSFLIAKPLRPHVAAYYRFARTADDISDHPGLAPEEKVAGLKAMGRALVTGKAETLEAEAALALKRSLAETGVDPRHALDLLIAFERDSVRGRTHDWDDLID
;
A
#
# COMPACT_ATOMS: atom_id res chain seq x y z
N MET A 1 2.71 -15.57 -17.74
CA MET A 1 1.48 -14.77 -17.61
C MET A 1 0.84 -15.19 -16.30
N ALA A 2 1.25 -14.60 -15.18
CA ALA A 2 0.64 -14.89 -13.89
C ALA A 2 -0.58 -13.96 -13.78
N GLU A 3 -1.76 -14.53 -13.90
CA GLU A 3 -3.02 -13.88 -13.57
C GLU A 3 -2.93 -13.50 -12.08
N THR A 4 -2.68 -12.22 -11.81
CA THR A 4 -2.66 -11.70 -10.44
C THR A 4 -4.10 -11.80 -9.96
N ALA A 5 -4.40 -12.78 -9.12
CA ALA A 5 -5.69 -12.86 -8.47
C ALA A 5 -5.94 -11.51 -7.76
N LEU A 6 -7.00 -10.79 -8.16
CA LEU A 6 -7.38 -9.57 -7.46
C LEU A 6 -7.70 -9.96 -6.01
N SER A 7 -7.11 -9.24 -5.05
CA SER A 7 -7.51 -9.38 -3.66
C SER A 7 -9.03 -9.14 -3.55
N PRO A 8 -9.75 -9.91 -2.72
CA PRO A 8 -11.18 -9.70 -2.46
C PRO A 8 -11.47 -8.31 -1.86
N LEU A 9 -10.45 -7.60 -1.37
CA LEU A 9 -10.55 -6.25 -0.82
C LEU A 9 -10.24 -5.15 -1.84
N ALA A 10 -9.87 -5.52 -3.08
CA ALA A 10 -9.59 -4.53 -4.11
C ALA A 10 -10.86 -3.72 -4.46
N SER A 11 -10.78 -2.40 -4.44
CA SER A 11 -11.92 -1.50 -4.74
C SER A 11 -12.41 -1.59 -6.20
N GLY A 12 -11.76 -2.39 -7.06
CA GLY A 12 -12.13 -2.56 -8.48
C GLY A 12 -11.65 -1.44 -9.41
N LYS A 13 -11.03 -0.37 -8.88
CA LYS A 13 -10.40 0.69 -9.68
C LYS A 13 -9.16 0.15 -10.39
N THR A 14 -8.97 0.56 -11.63
CA THR A 14 -7.87 0.15 -12.49
C THR A 14 -6.92 1.31 -12.77
N ALA A 15 -5.75 1.02 -13.36
CA ALA A 15 -4.77 2.05 -13.72
C ALA A 15 -5.32 3.11 -14.71
N SER A 16 -6.45 2.86 -15.38
CA SER A 16 -7.12 3.85 -16.23
C SER A 16 -8.02 4.82 -15.46
N ASP A 17 -8.33 4.53 -14.20
CA ASP A 17 -9.17 5.38 -13.34
C ASP A 17 -8.34 6.37 -12.51
N GLU A 18 -7.01 6.39 -12.69
CA GLU A 18 -6.07 7.17 -11.90
C GLU A 18 -5.57 8.43 -12.63
N ASN A 19 -5.56 9.56 -11.94
CA ASN A 19 -5.02 10.83 -12.45
C ASN A 19 -3.48 10.86 -12.52
N PHE A 20 -2.81 9.90 -11.88
CA PHE A 20 -1.35 9.78 -11.91
C PHE A 20 -0.97 8.59 -12.79
N PRO A 21 -0.47 8.81 -14.03
CA PRO A 21 0.01 7.72 -14.84
C PRO A 21 1.27 7.16 -14.16
N VAL A 22 1.14 6.04 -13.46
CA VAL A 22 2.24 5.36 -12.76
C VAL A 22 3.37 4.97 -13.74
N GLY A 23 3.07 4.96 -15.05
CA GLY A 23 4.01 4.82 -16.16
C GLY A 23 4.38 6.12 -16.89
N SER A 24 4.20 7.30 -16.27
CA SER A 24 4.40 8.62 -16.87
C SER A 24 5.74 8.72 -17.60
N PHE A 25 5.75 9.42 -18.73
CA PHE A 25 6.99 9.69 -19.47
C PHE A 25 7.99 10.52 -18.65
N LEU A 26 7.51 11.27 -17.65
CA LEU A 26 8.32 12.09 -16.74
C LEU A 26 9.19 11.24 -15.80
N ILE A 27 8.83 9.97 -15.56
CA ILE A 27 9.61 9.05 -14.75
C ILE A 27 10.60 8.32 -15.67
N ALA A 28 11.88 8.32 -15.29
CA ALA A 28 12.91 7.59 -16.01
C ALA A 28 12.49 6.12 -16.20
N LYS A 29 12.61 5.61 -17.43
CA LYS A 29 12.13 4.26 -17.81
C LYS A 29 12.55 3.15 -16.83
N PRO A 30 13.80 3.12 -16.31
CA PRO A 30 14.21 2.10 -15.34
C PRO A 30 13.50 2.19 -13.98
N LEU A 31 12.99 3.38 -13.60
CA LEU A 31 12.35 3.60 -12.29
C LEU A 31 10.85 3.28 -12.25
N ARG A 32 10.19 3.25 -13.42
CA ARG A 32 8.76 2.97 -13.54
C ARG A 32 8.31 1.68 -12.85
N PRO A 33 8.98 0.52 -12.97
CA PRO A 33 8.56 -0.70 -12.26
C PRO A 33 8.62 -0.53 -10.73
N HIS A 34 9.58 0.23 -10.20
CA HIS A 34 9.73 0.49 -8.77
C HIS A 34 8.62 1.40 -8.25
N VAL A 35 8.33 2.49 -8.99
CA VAL A 35 7.19 3.36 -8.69
C VAL A 35 5.88 2.58 -8.76
N ALA A 36 5.70 1.71 -9.75
CA ALA A 36 4.51 0.86 -9.85
C ALA A 36 4.39 -0.15 -8.70
N ALA A 37 5.51 -0.68 -8.19
CA ALA A 37 5.51 -1.56 -7.02
C ALA A 37 5.09 -0.80 -5.75
N TYR A 38 5.62 0.41 -5.54
CA TYR A 38 5.23 1.27 -4.43
C TYR A 38 3.76 1.68 -4.52
N TYR A 39 3.31 2.08 -5.72
CA TYR A 39 1.94 2.46 -5.96
C TYR A 39 0.96 1.33 -5.64
N ARG A 40 1.22 0.10 -6.13
CA ARG A 40 0.37 -1.05 -5.82
C ARG A 40 0.31 -1.33 -4.32
N PHE A 41 1.44 -1.25 -3.63
CA PHE A 41 1.48 -1.40 -2.17
C PHE A 41 0.62 -0.34 -1.46
N ALA A 42 0.79 0.93 -1.81
CA ALA A 42 0.00 2.03 -1.26
C ALA A 42 -1.50 1.86 -1.53
N ARG A 43 -1.86 1.48 -2.76
CA ARG A 43 -3.24 1.27 -3.18
C ARG A 43 -3.90 0.10 -2.46
N THR A 44 -3.17 -0.99 -2.21
CA THR A 44 -3.68 -2.11 -1.42
C THR A 44 -3.90 -1.70 0.05
N ALA A 45 -3.01 -0.89 0.64
CA ALA A 45 -3.20 -0.40 2.00
C ALA A 45 -4.42 0.53 2.11
N ASP A 46 -4.58 1.44 1.14
CA ASP A 46 -5.73 2.34 1.01
C ASP A 46 -7.04 1.56 0.85
N ASP A 47 -7.08 0.54 -0.01
CA ASP A 47 -8.24 -0.33 -0.19
C ASP A 47 -8.64 -1.06 1.11
N ILE A 48 -7.67 -1.50 1.93
CA ILE A 48 -7.95 -2.08 3.26
C ILE A 48 -8.53 -1.02 4.20
N SER A 49 -7.91 0.17 4.25
CA SER A 49 -8.32 1.27 5.14
C SER A 49 -9.74 1.77 4.84
N ASP A 50 -10.06 1.91 3.55
CA ASP A 50 -11.36 2.42 3.08
C ASP A 50 -12.45 1.34 2.98
N HIS A 51 -12.12 0.06 3.19
CA HIS A 51 -13.08 -1.02 2.99
C HIS A 51 -14.31 -0.86 3.91
N PRO A 52 -15.53 -0.67 3.37
CA PRO A 52 -16.71 -0.35 4.18
C PRO A 52 -17.22 -1.56 4.98
N GLY A 53 -16.85 -2.78 4.56
CA GLY A 53 -17.27 -4.03 5.19
C GLY A 53 -16.32 -4.58 6.25
N LEU A 54 -15.16 -3.95 6.48
CA LEU A 54 -14.20 -4.40 7.50
C LEU A 54 -14.39 -3.62 8.81
N ALA A 55 -14.36 -4.32 9.93
CA ALA A 55 -14.23 -3.68 11.23
C ALA A 55 -12.85 -3.00 11.38
N PRO A 56 -12.71 -1.94 12.19
CA PRO A 56 -11.43 -1.26 12.42
C PRO A 56 -10.28 -2.20 12.77
N GLU A 57 -10.52 -3.21 13.60
CA GLU A 57 -9.52 -4.19 14.02
C GLU A 57 -9.04 -5.06 12.87
N GLU A 58 -9.94 -5.41 11.93
CA GLU A 58 -9.62 -6.21 10.74
C GLU A 58 -8.77 -5.39 9.76
N LYS A 59 -9.08 -4.11 9.60
CA LYS A 59 -8.27 -3.17 8.79
C LYS A 59 -6.85 -3.07 9.34
N VAL A 60 -6.72 -2.81 10.64
CA VAL A 60 -5.42 -2.73 11.33
C VAL A 60 -4.66 -4.06 11.23
N ALA A 61 -5.33 -5.20 11.37
CA ALA A 61 -4.70 -6.51 11.23
C ALA A 61 -4.13 -6.73 9.81
N GLY A 62 -4.87 -6.34 8.78
CA GLY A 62 -4.43 -6.38 7.38
C GLY A 62 -3.22 -5.49 7.11
N LEU A 63 -3.26 -4.23 7.55
CA LEU A 63 -2.16 -3.27 7.42
C LEU A 63 -0.88 -3.78 8.13
N LYS A 64 -1.03 -4.33 9.35
CA LYS A 64 0.10 -4.95 10.06
C LYS A 64 0.64 -6.19 9.34
N ALA A 65 -0.22 -6.98 8.69
CA ALA A 65 0.22 -8.13 7.90
C ALA A 65 1.06 -7.70 6.69
N MET A 66 0.66 -6.60 6.01
CA MET A 66 1.47 -6.00 4.95
C MET A 66 2.83 -5.52 5.47
N GLY A 67 2.87 -4.84 6.62
CA GLY A 67 4.11 -4.40 7.26
C GLY A 67 5.05 -5.56 7.61
N ARG A 68 4.51 -6.63 8.21
CA ARG A 68 5.28 -7.86 8.49
C ARG A 68 5.81 -8.49 7.21
N ALA A 69 5.02 -8.54 6.14
CA ALA A 69 5.46 -9.10 4.86
C ALA A 69 6.57 -8.27 4.21
N LEU A 70 6.51 -6.95 4.29
CA LEU A 70 7.57 -6.05 3.79
C LEU A 70 8.91 -6.32 4.50
N VAL A 71 8.88 -6.53 5.82
CA VAL A 71 10.08 -6.77 6.64
C VAL A 71 10.59 -8.21 6.47
N THR A 72 9.72 -9.21 6.60
CA THR A 72 10.11 -10.63 6.65
C THR A 72 10.26 -11.27 5.27
N GLY A 73 9.64 -10.68 4.23
CA GLY A 73 9.54 -11.29 2.90
C GLY A 73 8.58 -12.47 2.82
N LYS A 74 7.65 -12.60 3.77
CA LYS A 74 6.62 -13.65 3.78
C LYS A 74 5.23 -13.03 3.88
N ALA A 75 4.38 -13.32 2.92
CA ALA A 75 2.98 -12.89 2.93
C ALA A 75 2.12 -13.93 3.65
N GLU A 76 1.37 -13.49 4.67
CA GLU A 76 0.41 -14.31 5.41
C GLU A 76 -0.99 -14.25 4.79
N THR A 77 -1.25 -13.23 3.97
CA THR A 77 -2.52 -12.98 3.27
C THR A 77 -2.27 -12.58 1.82
N LEU A 78 -3.32 -12.64 0.98
CA LEU A 78 -3.24 -12.25 -0.42
C LEU A 78 -2.90 -10.76 -0.60
N GLU A 79 -3.45 -9.91 0.26
CA GLU A 79 -3.19 -8.47 0.28
C GLU A 79 -1.71 -8.16 0.55
N ALA A 80 -1.08 -8.97 1.41
CA ALA A 80 0.32 -8.81 1.77
C ALA A 80 1.29 -9.19 0.63
N GLU A 81 0.82 -9.76 -0.49
CA GLU A 81 1.66 -10.04 -1.65
C GLU A 81 2.22 -8.77 -2.30
N ALA A 82 1.48 -7.66 -2.27
CA ALA A 82 1.96 -6.37 -2.76
C ALA A 82 3.23 -5.91 -2.02
N ALA A 83 3.34 -6.24 -0.72
CA ALA A 83 4.52 -5.94 0.09
C ALA A 83 5.75 -6.76 -0.34
N LEU A 84 5.57 -7.98 -0.88
CA LEU A 84 6.68 -8.79 -1.39
C LEU A 84 7.28 -8.17 -2.67
N ALA A 85 6.42 -7.66 -3.55
CA ALA A 85 6.87 -6.96 -4.75
C ALA A 85 7.64 -5.67 -4.39
N LEU A 86 7.11 -4.89 -3.44
CA LEU A 86 7.80 -3.69 -2.96
C LEU A 86 9.13 -4.05 -2.27
N LYS A 87 9.18 -5.10 -1.43
CA LYS A 87 10.44 -5.55 -0.79
C LYS A 87 11.55 -5.79 -1.81
N ARG A 88 11.26 -6.50 -2.90
CA ARG A 88 12.22 -6.74 -3.99
C ARG A 88 12.69 -5.44 -4.62
N SER A 89 11.75 -4.54 -4.93
CA SER A 89 12.04 -3.23 -5.51
C SER A 89 12.93 -2.37 -4.59
N LEU A 90 12.68 -2.35 -3.29
CA LEU A 90 13.49 -1.61 -2.32
C LEU A 90 14.91 -2.17 -2.23
N ALA A 91 15.06 -3.50 -2.24
CA ALA A 91 16.37 -4.15 -2.27
C ALA A 91 17.16 -3.83 -3.55
N GLU A 92 16.49 -3.78 -4.71
CA GLU A 92 17.12 -3.45 -5.99
C GLU A 92 17.56 -1.97 -6.09
N THR A 93 16.80 -1.07 -5.45
CA THR A 93 17.05 0.38 -5.51
C THR A 93 17.88 0.93 -4.35
N GLY A 94 18.01 0.17 -3.25
CA GLY A 94 18.65 0.62 -2.02
C GLY A 94 17.82 1.63 -1.22
N VAL A 95 16.53 1.80 -1.55
CA VAL A 95 15.62 2.71 -0.84
C VAL A 95 15.19 2.09 0.48
N ASP A 96 15.15 2.90 1.54
CA ASP A 96 14.76 2.48 2.88
C ASP A 96 13.23 2.18 2.95
N PRO A 97 12.80 1.07 3.59
CA PRO A 97 11.39 0.73 3.73
C PRO A 97 10.59 1.68 4.63
N ARG A 98 11.24 2.58 5.37
CA ARG A 98 10.62 3.48 6.34
C ARG A 98 9.39 4.21 5.78
N HIS A 99 9.47 4.80 4.59
CA HIS A 99 8.33 5.53 4.02
C HIS A 99 7.11 4.64 3.75
N ALA A 100 7.33 3.39 3.37
CA ALA A 100 6.24 2.43 3.18
C ALA A 100 5.64 1.99 4.53
N LEU A 101 6.46 1.88 5.58
CA LEU A 101 6.01 1.57 6.94
C LEU A 101 5.26 2.74 7.58
N ASP A 102 5.77 3.97 7.43
CA ASP A 102 5.14 5.21 7.91
C ASP A 102 3.76 5.39 7.25
N LEU A 103 3.63 5.06 5.95
CA LEU A 103 2.36 5.07 5.25
C LEU A 103 1.34 4.09 5.85
N LEU A 104 1.76 2.88 6.23
CA LEU A 104 0.87 1.92 6.89
C LEU A 104 0.41 2.44 8.26
N ILE A 105 1.30 3.08 9.02
CA ILE A 105 0.95 3.70 10.32
C ILE A 105 -0.12 4.78 10.12
N ALA A 106 -0.02 5.59 9.07
CA ALA A 106 -1.04 6.59 8.73
C ALA A 106 -2.41 5.94 8.46
N PHE A 107 -2.46 4.87 7.65
CA PHE A 107 -3.71 4.14 7.40
C PHE A 107 -4.25 3.41 8.64
N GLU A 108 -3.38 2.92 9.52
CA GLU A 108 -3.81 2.34 10.81
C GLU A 108 -4.49 3.39 11.70
N ARG A 109 -3.98 4.64 11.70
CA ARG A 109 -4.59 5.77 12.42
C ARG A 109 -5.96 6.09 11.84
N ASP A 110 -6.07 6.20 10.52
CA ASP A 110 -7.31 6.55 9.81
C ASP A 110 -8.40 5.47 9.98
N SER A 111 -8.00 4.19 10.04
CA SER A 111 -8.91 3.06 10.28
C SER A 111 -9.60 3.09 11.65
N VAL A 112 -9.03 3.81 12.63
CA VAL A 112 -9.52 3.87 14.03
C VAL A 112 -10.07 5.25 14.39
N ARG A 113 -9.48 6.32 13.84
CA ARG A 113 -9.87 7.71 14.14
C ARG A 113 -10.76 8.26 13.04
N GLY A 114 -12.04 8.48 13.35
CA GLY A 114 -12.97 9.04 12.36
C GLY A 114 -12.83 10.54 12.07
N ARG A 115 -12.06 11.30 12.85
CA ARG A 115 -11.87 12.75 12.67
C ARG A 115 -10.50 13.22 13.16
N THR A 116 -9.90 14.12 12.40
CA THR A 116 -8.81 14.99 12.87
C THR A 116 -9.37 16.07 13.78
N HIS A 117 -8.71 16.31 14.92
CA HIS A 117 -9.21 17.20 15.97
C HIS A 117 -8.91 18.69 15.67
N ASP A 118 -7.69 18.96 15.21
CA ASP A 118 -7.20 20.31 14.92
C ASP A 118 -6.13 20.28 13.81
N TRP A 119 -5.54 21.45 13.53
CA TRP A 119 -4.52 21.59 12.50
C TRP A 119 -3.23 20.84 12.82
N ASP A 120 -2.87 20.69 14.09
CA ASP A 120 -1.64 19.99 14.47
C ASP A 120 -1.85 18.48 14.26
N ASP A 121 -3.01 17.94 14.64
CA ASP A 121 -3.42 16.55 14.39
C ASP A 121 -3.58 16.22 12.89
N LEU A 122 -3.80 17.24 12.03
CA LEU A 122 -3.80 17.07 10.58
C LEU A 122 -2.40 17.00 9.97
N ILE A 123 -1.39 17.61 10.61
CA ILE A 123 -0.03 17.73 10.08
C ILE A 123 0.92 16.62 10.59
N ASP A 124 0.61 16.00 11.74
CA ASP A 124 1.38 14.88 12.34
C ASP A 124 1.33 13.57 11.55
#